data_AF-A0A661IQA2-F1
#
_entry.id   AF-A0A661IQA2-F1
#
_cell.length_a   1.000
_cell.length_b   1.000
_cell.length_c   1.000
_cell.angle_alpha   90.00
_cell.angle_beta   90.00
_cell.angle_gamma   90.00
#
_symmetry.space_group_name_H-M   'P 1'
#
loop_
_entity.id
_entity.type
_entity.pdbx_description
1 polymer ?
#
loop_
_entity_poly.entity_id
_entity_poly.type
_entity_poly.pdbx_seq_one_letter_code
_entity_poly.pdbx_strand_id
1 'polypeptide(L)' 'HMLKEMIRERLNEAVGREIVKDIRFRAGALRRPSQEPPVETSSLSDDDRRWIEEVLGPLKDEDLREVLRRVLEKARAKRR' A
#
# COMPACT_ATOMS: atom_id res chain seq x y z
N HIS A 1 -17.57 23.32 -23.28
CA HIS A 1 -16.74 23.02 -22.10
C HIS A 1 -17.52 22.44 -20.89
N MET A 2 -18.83 22.16 -20.98
CA MET A 2 -19.64 21.64 -19.85
C MET A 2 -19.23 20.27 -19.31
N LEU A 3 -18.85 19.33 -20.18
CA LEU A 3 -18.62 17.94 -19.77
C LEU A 3 -17.47 17.80 -18.75
N LYS A 4 -16.41 18.60 -18.91
CA LYS A 4 -15.27 18.59 -17.98
C LYS A 4 -15.66 19.09 -16.58
N GLU A 5 -16.45 20.15 -16.53
CA GLU A 5 -16.94 20.75 -15.29
C GLU A 5 -17.85 19.76 -14.55
N MET A 6 -18.79 19.13 -15.28
CA MET A 6 -19.66 18.10 -14.71
C MET A 6 -18.89 16.92 -14.13
N ILE A 7 -17.85 16.43 -14.83
CA ILE A 7 -17.01 15.33 -14.32
C ILE A 7 -16.24 15.78 -13.08
N ARG A 8 -15.72 17.02 -13.06
CA ARG A 8 -15.00 17.58 -11.90
C ARG A 8 -15.91 17.65 -10.68
N GLU A 9 -17.09 18.23 -10.83
CA GLU A 9 -18.07 18.41 -9.74
C GLU A 9 -18.49 17.05 -9.16
N ARG A 10 -18.88 16.10 -10.02
CA ARG A 10 -19.27 14.75 -9.58
C ARG A 10 -18.14 14.01 -8.87
N LEU A 11 -16.90 14.16 -9.34
CA LEU A 11 -15.75 13.49 -8.73
C LEU A 11 -15.41 14.09 -7.36
N ASN A 12 -15.49 15.42 -7.22
CA ASN A 12 -15.31 16.08 -5.93
C ASN A 12 -16.46 15.76 -4.95
N GLU A 13 -17.70 15.69 -5.44
CA GLU A 13 -18.88 15.27 -4.67
C GLU A 13 -18.72 13.84 -4.15
N ALA A 14 -18.32 12.90 -5.02
CA ALA A 14 -18.12 11.50 -4.65
C ALA A 14 -16.99 11.30 -3.61
N VAL A 15 -15.95 12.13 -3.65
CA VAL A 15 -14.83 12.09 -2.70
C VAL A 15 -15.14 12.90 -1.42
N GLY A 16 -16.21 13.69 -1.43
CA GLY A 16 -16.64 14.55 -0.32
C GLY A 16 -15.69 15.70 0.00
N ARG A 17 -14.75 16.00 -0.90
CA ARG A 17 -13.72 17.03 -0.76
C ARG A 17 -13.36 17.59 -2.14
N GLU A 18 -13.11 18.89 -2.22
CA GLU A 18 -12.74 19.56 -3.47
C GLU A 18 -11.25 19.35 -3.82
N ILE A 19 -10.92 18.11 -4.22
CA ILE A 19 -9.52 17.69 -4.48
C ILE A 19 -9.13 17.96 -5.94
N VAL A 20 -10.05 17.78 -6.87
CA VAL A 20 -9.79 17.85 -8.31
C VAL A 20 -10.08 19.26 -8.81
N LYS A 21 -9.01 19.96 -9.25
CA LYS A 21 -9.08 21.35 -9.73
C LYS A 21 -9.21 21.47 -11.25
N ASP A 22 -8.62 20.53 -12.00
CA ASP A 22 -8.62 20.53 -13.47
C ASP A 22 -8.55 19.10 -14.04
N ILE A 23 -9.15 18.89 -15.22
CA ILE A 23 -9.18 17.62 -15.94
C ILE A 23 -8.66 17.80 -17.38
N ARG A 24 -7.55 17.10 -17.66
CA ARG A 24 -6.88 17.11 -18.96
C ARG A 24 -6.95 15.75 -19.62
N PHE A 25 -7.76 15.63 -20.67
CA PHE A 25 -7.75 14.46 -21.54
C PHE A 25 -6.54 14.54 -22.46
N ARG A 26 -5.69 13.50 -22.44
CA ARG A 26 -4.57 13.33 -23.36
C ARG A 26 -4.75 12.00 -24.09
N ALA A 27 -4.66 12.03 -25.42
CA ALA A 27 -4.59 10.81 -26.20
C ALA A 27 -3.20 10.19 -26.02
N GLY A 28 -3.14 8.94 -25.59
CA GLY A 28 -1.88 8.23 -25.37
C GLY A 28 -2.12 6.88 -24.70
N ALA A 29 -1.14 5.99 -24.78
CA ALA A 29 -1.16 4.76 -24.02
C ALA A 29 -0.68 5.05 -22.60
N LEU A 30 -1.55 4.85 -21.61
CA LEU A 30 -1.08 4.68 -20.24
C LEU A 30 -0.31 3.36 -20.24
N ARG A 31 1.01 3.42 -20.04
CA ARG A 31 1.73 2.24 -19.56
C ARG A 31 1.02 1.90 -18.26
N ARG A 32 0.29 0.78 -18.24
CA ARG A 32 -0.15 0.21 -16.96
C ARG A 32 1.12 0.20 -16.12
N PRO A 33 1.11 0.73 -14.87
CA PRO A 33 2.17 0.36 -13.96
C PRO A 33 2.23 -1.15 -14.08
N SER A 34 3.41 -1.67 -14.47
CA SER A 34 3.65 -3.11 -14.47
C SER A 34 3.00 -3.58 -13.19
N GLN A 35 1.97 -4.44 -13.28
CA GLN A 35 1.57 -5.19 -12.10
C GLN A 35 2.89 -5.71 -11.60
N GLU A 36 3.35 -5.18 -10.47
CA GLU A 36 4.53 -5.74 -9.83
C GLU A 36 4.22 -7.23 -9.81
N PRO A 37 5.11 -8.09 -10.38
CA PRO A 37 4.88 -9.52 -10.30
C PRO A 37 4.52 -9.80 -8.84
N PRO A 38 3.49 -10.62 -8.55
CA PRO A 38 3.11 -10.93 -7.18
C PRO A 38 4.42 -11.21 -6.49
N VAL A 39 4.80 -10.34 -5.54
CA VAL A 39 6.08 -10.48 -4.84
C VAL A 39 5.98 -11.89 -4.32
N GLU A 40 6.79 -12.79 -4.90
CA GLU A 40 6.89 -14.15 -4.39
C GLU A 40 7.14 -13.91 -2.93
N THR A 41 6.18 -14.27 -2.08
CA THR A 41 6.33 -14.13 -0.65
C THR A 41 7.51 -15.04 -0.36
N SER A 42 8.72 -14.48 -0.32
CA SER A 42 9.90 -15.19 0.07
C SER A 42 9.57 -15.62 1.47
N SER A 43 9.15 -16.88 1.61
CA SER A 43 8.72 -17.43 2.88
C SER A 43 9.84 -17.12 3.86
N LEU A 44 9.48 -16.46 4.97
CA LEU A 44 10.44 -16.15 6.02
C LEU A 44 11.21 -17.43 6.34
N SER A 45 12.53 -17.33 6.35
CA SER A 45 13.35 -18.46 6.77
C SER A 45 13.06 -18.75 8.25
N ASP A 46 13.23 -20.01 8.67
CA ASP A 46 13.04 -20.40 10.07
C ASP A 46 13.89 -19.54 11.02
N ASP A 47 15.06 -19.07 10.57
CA ASP A 47 15.92 -18.14 11.31
C ASP A 47 15.28 -16.75 11.47
N ASP A 48 14.67 -16.21 10.42
CA ASP A 48 13.98 -14.91 10.47
C ASP A 48 12.75 -14.99 11.38
N ARG A 49 12.02 -16.11 11.37
CA ARG A 49 10.87 -16.33 12.24
C ARG A 49 11.28 -16.43 13.72
N ARG A 50 12.35 -17.16 14.01
CA ARG A 50 12.91 -17.27 15.38
C ARG A 50 13.36 -15.91 15.91
N TRP A 51 14.03 -15.13 15.07
CA TRP A 51 14.47 -13.78 15.46
C TRP A 51 13.30 -12.83 15.72
N ILE A 52 12.23 -12.88 14.91
CA ILE A 52 11.03 -12.07 15.14
C ILE A 52 10.40 -12.42 16.50
N GLU A 53 10.27 -13.70 16.83
CA GLU A 53 9.73 -14.10 18.14
C GLU A 53 10.65 -13.71 19.31
N GLU A 54 11.97 -13.76 19.13
CA GLU A 54 12.93 -13.30 20.15
C GLU A 54 12.81 -11.80 20.42
N VAL A 55 12.66 -10.98 19.36
CA VAL A 55 12.51 -9.53 19.47
C VAL A 55 11.14 -9.13 20.04
N LEU A 56 10.10 -9.90 19.75
CA LEU A 56 8.73 -9.64 20.19
C LEU A 56 8.39 -10.25 21.56
N GLY A 57 9.12 -11.27 22.01
CA GLY A 57 8.89 -11.95 23.29
C GLY A 57 8.89 -11.04 24.52
N PRO A 58 9.74 -9.99 24.59
CA PRO A 58 9.73 -9.03 25.69
C PRO A 58 8.55 -8.03 25.69
N LEU A 59 7.80 -7.91 24.58
CA LEU A 59 6.66 -6.99 24.51
C LEU A 59 5.44 -7.57 25.24
N LYS A 60 4.97 -6.85 26.25
CA LYS A 60 3.75 -7.18 27.00
C LYS A 60 2.47 -6.65 26.35
N ASP A 61 2.61 -5.72 25.42
CA ASP A 61 1.51 -5.10 24.69
C ASP A 61 1.23 -5.90 23.42
N GLU A 62 0.09 -6.60 23.41
CA GLU A 62 -0.28 -7.52 22.32
C GLU A 62 -0.64 -6.78 21.03
N ASP A 63 -1.23 -5.58 21.12
CA ASP A 63 -1.57 -4.77 19.95
C ASP A 63 -0.30 -4.27 19.27
N LEU A 64 0.64 -3.76 20.06
CA LEU A 64 1.94 -3.33 19.56
C LEU A 64 2.75 -4.51 19.00
N ARG A 65 2.69 -5.67 19.65
CA ARG A 65 3.35 -6.90 19.20
C ARG A 65 2.82 -7.34 17.83
N GLU A 66 1.52 -7.31 17.61
CA GLU A 66 0.94 -7.72 16.32
C GLU A 66 1.32 -6.75 15.19
N VAL A 67 1.28 -5.44 15.46
CA VAL A 67 1.68 -4.41 14.50
C VAL A 67 3.14 -4.58 14.12
N LEU A 68 4.02 -4.74 15.12
CA LEU A 68 5.45 -4.93 14.88
C LEU A 68 5.76 -6.24 14.17
N ARG A 69 5.06 -7.33 14.49
CA ARG A 69 5.17 -8.61 13.76
C ARG A 69 4.95 -8.40 12.27
N ARG A 70 3.81 -7.81 11.88
CA ARG A 70 3.48 -7.57 10.47
C ARG A 70 4.50 -6.68 9.76
N VAL A 71 5.08 -5.71 10.46
CA VAL A 71 6.11 -4.83 9.90
C VAL A 71 7.43 -5.57 9.70
N LEU A 72 7.88 -6.34 10.69
CA LEU A 72 9.14 -7.09 10.63
C LEU A 72 9.08 -8.21 9.58
N GLU A 73 7.96 -8.92 9.48
CA GLU A 73 7.71 -9.93 8.45
C GLU A 73 7.83 -9.33 7.04
N LYS A 74 7.19 -8.17 6.80
CA LYS A 74 7.27 -7.45 5.53
C LYS A 74 8.66 -6.90 5.23
N ALA A 75 9.34 -6.36 6.24
CA ALA A 75 10.67 -5.78 6.07
C ALA A 75 11.73 -6.85 5.72
N ARG A 76 11.62 -8.05 6.30
CA ARG A 76 12.53 -9.17 6.01
C ARG A 76 12.20 -9.86 4.69
N ALA A 77 10.93 -10.06 4.37
CA ALA A 77 10.51 -10.59 3.07
C ALA A 77 10.94 -9.69 1.89
N LYS A 78 11.01 -8.37 2.08
CA LYS A 78 11.45 -7.43 1.03
C LYS A 78 12.98 -7.31 0.89
N ARG A 79 13.76 -7.79 1.86
CA ARG A 79 15.23 -7.68 1.86
C ARG A 79 15.91 -8.81 1.09
N ARG A 80 15.19 -9.88 0.74
CA ARG A 80 15.70 -10.98 -0.07
C ARG A 80 15.32 -10.82 -1.53
#